data_AF-R4WT62-F1
#
_entry.id   AF-R4WT62-F1
#
_cell.length_a   1.000
_cell.length_b   1.000
_cell.length_c   1.000
_cell.angle_alpha   90.00
_cell.angle_beta   90.00
_cell.angle_gamma   90.00
#
_symmetry.space_group_name_H-M   'P 1'
#
loop_
_entity.id
_entity.type
_entity.pdbx_description
1 polymer ?
#
loop_
_entity_poly.entity_id
_entity_poly.type
_entity_poly.pdbx_seq_one_letter_code
_entity_poly.pdbx_strand_id
1 'polypeptide(L)'
;MKHIAKIATVLLCVAVSQAASAQEKKVSPMKMTCSDYAAVDEAYRPALVYWVAGVDKLGVKETDTFTVDTAQPVGAAVLEECKSDPKASFVSKVRSMIKAKKISLFEHH
;
A
#
# COMPACT_ATOMS: atom_id res chain seq x y z
N MET A 1 38.51 -11.30 39.74
CA MET A 1 39.04 -10.11 39.04
C MET A 1 38.78 -10.22 37.53
N LYS A 2 37.54 -10.00 37.08
CA LYS A 2 37.18 -9.93 35.65
C LYS A 2 35.86 -9.15 35.47
N HIS A 3 35.69 -8.11 36.28
CA HIS A 3 34.50 -7.25 36.30
C HIS A 3 34.90 -5.77 36.36
N ILE A 4 36.03 -5.38 35.75
CA ILE A 4 36.48 -3.99 35.68
C ILE A 4 37.26 -3.79 34.38
N ALA A 5 36.59 -3.97 33.26
CA ALA A 5 37.02 -3.55 31.92
C ALA A 5 35.86 -3.99 31.02
N LYS A 6 35.01 -3.13 30.45
CA LYS A 6 35.34 -1.87 29.81
C LYS A 6 34.07 -1.01 29.84
N ILE A 7 34.04 -0.06 30.75
CA ILE A 7 33.26 1.17 30.57
C ILE A 7 34.04 1.96 29.52
N ALA A 8 33.58 2.02 28.27
CA ALA A 8 33.89 3.06 27.29
C ALA A 8 33.39 2.66 25.90
N THR A 9 32.10 2.85 25.60
CA THR A 9 31.69 3.32 24.27
C THR A 9 30.28 3.92 24.35
N VAL A 10 30.19 5.16 24.80
CA VAL A 10 29.07 6.05 24.48
C VAL A 10 29.48 6.85 23.24
N LEU A 11 28.51 7.20 22.40
CA LEU A 11 28.60 7.95 21.13
C LEU A 11 29.04 7.14 19.90
N LEU A 12 28.05 6.75 19.09
CA LEU A 12 27.88 7.31 17.74
C LEU A 12 26.48 6.94 17.19
N CYS A 13 25.43 7.57 17.70
CA CYS A 13 24.14 7.59 16.99
C CYS A 13 24.22 8.68 15.91
N VAL A 14 25.00 8.45 14.85
CA VAL A 14 24.84 9.23 13.62
C VAL A 14 23.60 8.67 12.94
N ALA A 15 22.45 9.29 13.20
CA ALA A 15 21.30 9.15 12.33
C ALA A 15 21.71 9.74 10.98
N VAL A 16 22.25 8.89 10.10
CA VAL A 16 22.39 9.23 8.69
C VAL A 16 20.96 9.26 8.17
N SER A 17 20.32 10.42 8.27
CA SER A 17 19.11 10.72 7.52
C SER A 17 19.54 10.68 6.06
N GLN A 18 19.50 9.50 5.46
CA GLN A 18 19.60 9.36 4.02
C GLN A 18 18.50 10.25 3.47
N ALA A 19 18.89 11.38 2.90
CA ALA A 19 17.98 12.21 2.13
C ALA A 19 17.52 11.33 0.97
N ALA A 20 16.38 10.67 1.15
CA ALA A 20 15.72 9.93 0.10
C ALA A 20 15.39 10.97 -0.98
N SER A 21 16.14 10.94 -2.09
CA SER A 21 15.78 11.69 -3.28
C SER A 21 14.42 11.18 -3.71
N ALA A 22 13.40 12.02 -3.60
CA ALA A 22 12.06 11.71 -4.09
C ALA A 22 12.13 11.62 -5.61
N GLN A 23 12.27 10.41 -6.13
CA GLN A 23 12.22 10.15 -7.56
C GLN A 23 10.76 9.97 -7.99
N GLU A 24 10.29 10.82 -8.90
CA GLU A 24 8.98 10.66 -9.51
C GLU A 24 9.00 9.45 -10.45
N LYS A 25 8.10 8.48 -10.22
CA LYS A 25 7.95 7.30 -11.05
C LYS A 25 6.56 7.24 -11.65
N LYS A 26 6.49 7.21 -12.98
CA LYS A 26 5.23 6.91 -13.68
C LYS A 26 4.88 5.44 -13.48
N VAL A 27 3.67 5.20 -13.00
CA VAL A 27 3.11 3.85 -12.86
C VAL A 27 1.93 3.67 -13.81
N SER A 28 1.73 2.46 -14.31
CA SER A 28 0.57 2.10 -15.14
C SER A 28 -0.21 1.01 -14.41
N PRO A 29 -1.20 1.36 -13.56
CA PRO A 29 -1.86 0.38 -12.70
C PRO A 29 -2.53 -0.74 -13.49
N MET A 30 -3.01 -0.43 -14.71
CA MET A 30 -3.57 -1.43 -15.64
C MET A 30 -2.57 -2.54 -16.04
N LYS A 31 -1.27 -2.24 -16.03
CA LYS A 31 -0.20 -3.18 -16.38
C LYS A 31 0.53 -3.75 -15.17
N MET A 32 0.17 -3.33 -13.95
CA MET A 32 0.84 -3.77 -12.73
C MET A 32 0.47 -5.20 -12.35
N THR A 33 1.47 -5.92 -11.86
CA THR A 33 1.29 -7.15 -11.10
C THR A 33 1.12 -6.86 -9.61
N CYS A 34 0.71 -7.87 -8.84
CA CYS A 34 0.72 -7.81 -7.38
C CYS A 34 2.12 -7.53 -6.80
N SER A 35 3.18 -8.02 -7.44
CA SER A 35 4.57 -7.71 -7.05
C SER A 35 4.90 -6.23 -7.28
N ASP A 36 4.45 -5.64 -8.38
CA ASP A 36 4.67 -4.21 -8.65
C ASP A 36 3.95 -3.36 -7.61
N TYR A 37 2.74 -3.76 -7.21
CA TYR A 37 1.99 -3.11 -6.14
C TYR A 37 2.68 -3.19 -4.78
N ALA A 38 3.24 -4.35 -4.42
CA ALA A 38 4.00 -4.52 -3.18
C ALA A 38 5.21 -3.60 -3.08
N ALA A 39 5.85 -3.30 -4.22
CA ALA A 39 6.98 -2.38 -4.31
C ALA A 39 6.60 -0.89 -4.24
N VAL A 40 5.32 -0.55 -4.29
CA VAL A 40 4.85 0.83 -4.08
C VAL A 40 4.93 1.16 -2.60
N ASP A 41 5.40 2.36 -2.30
CA ASP A 41 5.42 2.89 -0.94
C ASP A 41 4.00 2.86 -0.34
N GLU A 42 3.95 2.45 0.92
CA GLU A 42 2.70 2.20 1.64
C GLU A 42 1.74 3.38 1.61
N ALA A 43 2.26 4.62 1.66
CA ALA A 43 1.45 5.83 1.63
C ALA A 43 0.66 5.99 0.31
N TYR A 44 1.14 5.43 -0.79
CA TYR A 44 0.51 5.55 -2.12
C TYR A 44 -0.32 4.32 -2.51
N ARG A 45 -0.21 3.21 -1.78
CA ARG A 45 -0.97 1.99 -2.04
C ARG A 45 -2.49 2.19 -2.03
N PRO A 46 -3.10 2.97 -1.11
CA PRO A 46 -4.54 3.22 -1.14
C PRO A 46 -4.98 3.93 -2.43
N ALA A 47 -4.20 4.91 -2.91
CA ALA A 47 -4.52 5.66 -4.12
C ALA A 47 -4.65 4.74 -5.36
N LEU A 48 -3.78 3.74 -5.48
CA LEU A 48 -3.86 2.76 -6.56
C LEU A 48 -5.11 1.87 -6.46
N VAL A 49 -5.49 1.46 -5.25
CA VAL A 49 -6.71 0.67 -5.05
C VAL A 49 -7.96 1.49 -5.40
N TYR A 50 -8.05 2.73 -4.93
CA TYR A 50 -9.14 3.64 -5.27
C TYR A 50 -9.18 3.98 -6.76
N TRP A 51 -8.03 4.10 -7.41
CA TRP A 51 -7.97 4.25 -8.86
C TRP A 51 -8.61 3.06 -9.59
N VAL A 52 -8.33 1.81 -9.17
CA VAL A 52 -8.97 0.62 -9.77
C VAL A 52 -10.47 0.61 -9.55
N ALA A 53 -10.90 1.09 -8.39
CA ALA A 53 -12.30 1.16 -8.02
C ALA A 53 -13.07 2.22 -8.84
N GLY A 54 -12.40 3.31 -9.24
CA GLY A 54 -12.97 4.40 -10.04
C GLY A 54 -12.78 4.30 -11.55
N VAL A 55 -11.72 3.63 -12.04
CA VAL A 55 -11.45 3.53 -13.49
C VAL A 55 -12.47 2.63 -14.19
N ASP A 56 -12.85 2.98 -15.43
CA ASP A 56 -13.90 2.34 -16.26
C ASP A 56 -15.33 2.40 -15.68
N LYS A 57 -15.48 2.83 -14.43
CA LYS A 57 -16.74 3.26 -13.83
C LYS A 57 -16.86 4.77 -14.06
N LEU A 58 -17.47 5.19 -15.18
CA LEU A 58 -17.78 6.59 -15.53
C LEU A 58 -18.64 7.36 -14.47
N GLY A 59 -18.67 6.97 -13.20
CA GLY A 59 -19.64 7.45 -12.23
C GLY A 59 -19.26 7.20 -10.79
N VAL A 60 -18.02 7.52 -10.39
CA VAL A 60 -17.85 8.08 -9.04
C VAL A 60 -18.61 9.40 -9.04
N LYS A 61 -19.67 9.49 -8.25
CA LYS A 61 -20.53 10.68 -8.15
C LYS A 61 -20.10 11.53 -6.97
N GLU A 62 -20.41 12.83 -7.03
CA GLU A 62 -20.23 13.73 -5.88
C GLU A 62 -20.99 13.25 -4.63
N THR A 63 -22.02 12.42 -4.82
CA THR A 63 -22.84 11.84 -3.76
C THR A 63 -22.31 10.52 -3.20
N ASP A 64 -21.28 9.92 -3.80
CA ASP A 64 -20.74 8.66 -3.30
C ASP A 64 -19.93 8.89 -2.02
N THR A 65 -20.13 8.02 -1.03
CA THR A 65 -19.34 8.01 0.21
C THR A 65 -18.27 6.92 0.14
N PHE A 66 -17.12 7.18 0.75
CA PHE A 66 -16.03 6.22 0.85
C PHE A 66 -15.85 5.77 2.29
N THR A 67 -15.58 4.47 2.47
CA THR A 67 -15.29 3.91 3.79
C THR A 67 -13.80 4.10 4.10
N VAL A 68 -13.49 4.78 5.20
CA VAL A 68 -12.13 4.83 5.77
C VAL A 68 -12.05 3.83 6.90
N ASP A 69 -11.64 2.61 6.58
CA ASP A 69 -11.33 1.61 7.59
C ASP A 69 -9.87 1.78 8.07
N THR A 70 -9.70 2.37 9.24
CA THR A 70 -8.39 2.55 9.87
C THR A 70 -7.90 1.29 10.61
N ALA A 71 -8.80 0.36 10.94
CA ALA A 71 -8.44 -0.91 11.57
C ALA A 71 -7.89 -1.91 10.56
N GLN A 72 -8.42 -1.88 9.33
CA GLN A 72 -7.93 -2.68 8.21
C GLN A 72 -7.68 -1.77 6.99
N PRO A 73 -6.55 -1.03 6.96
CA PRO A 73 -6.24 -0.14 5.85
C PRO A 73 -6.26 -0.88 4.51
N VAL A 74 -7.04 -0.38 3.56
CA VAL A 74 -7.29 -1.08 2.29
C VAL A 74 -5.99 -1.43 1.55
N GLY A 75 -4.98 -0.55 1.61
CA GLY A 75 -3.69 -0.79 0.98
C GLY A 75 -2.98 -2.02 1.56
N ALA A 76 -3.04 -2.19 2.88
CA ALA A 76 -2.48 -3.35 3.57
C ALA A 76 -3.31 -4.62 3.28
N ALA A 77 -4.65 -4.52 3.31
CA ALA A 77 -5.54 -5.65 3.01
C ALA A 77 -5.32 -6.23 1.60
N VAL A 78 -5.17 -5.36 0.59
CA VAL A 78 -4.86 -5.79 -0.78
C VAL A 78 -3.44 -6.35 -0.87
N LEU A 79 -2.47 -5.77 -0.15
CA LEU A 79 -1.10 -6.29 -0.12
C LEU A 79 -1.05 -7.72 0.42
N GLU A 80 -1.72 -8.01 1.53
CA GLU A 80 -1.76 -9.35 2.11
C GLU A 80 -2.31 -10.39 1.12
N GLU A 81 -3.39 -10.06 0.43
CA GLU A 81 -3.96 -10.94 -0.59
C GLU A 81 -3.02 -11.10 -1.80
N CYS A 82 -2.31 -10.04 -2.20
CA CYS A 82 -1.33 -10.07 -3.28
C CYS A 82 -0.09 -10.93 -2.98
N LYS A 83 0.26 -11.17 -1.71
CA LYS A 83 1.40 -12.05 -1.34
C LYS A 83 1.20 -13.48 -1.81
N SER A 84 -0.05 -13.95 -1.89
CA SER A 84 -0.38 -15.32 -2.29
C SER A 84 -0.19 -15.59 -3.80
N ASP A 85 -0.23 -14.54 -4.62
CA ASP A 85 -0.05 -14.61 -6.07
C ASP A 85 0.61 -13.33 -6.61
N PRO A 86 1.94 -13.22 -6.49
CA PRO A 86 2.66 -12.00 -6.85
C PRO A 86 2.63 -11.69 -8.35
N LYS A 87 2.31 -12.68 -9.20
CA LYS A 87 2.26 -12.52 -10.66
C LYS A 87 0.86 -12.15 -11.17
N ALA A 88 -0.17 -12.23 -10.32
CA ALA A 88 -1.52 -11.82 -10.68
C ALA A 88 -1.56 -10.35 -11.12
N SER A 89 -2.48 -10.05 -12.04
CA SER A 89 -2.85 -8.67 -12.36
C SER A 89 -3.40 -7.97 -11.12
N PHE A 90 -2.82 -6.81 -10.80
CA PHE A 90 -3.25 -5.98 -9.67
C PHE A 90 -4.73 -5.58 -9.79
N VAL A 91 -5.14 -5.11 -10.97
CA VAL A 91 -6.52 -4.69 -11.26
C VAL A 91 -7.50 -5.85 -11.05
N SER A 92 -7.19 -7.02 -11.61
CA SER A 92 -8.04 -8.21 -11.47
C SER A 92 -8.17 -8.63 -10.01
N LYS A 93 -7.08 -8.54 -9.23
CA LYS A 93 -7.11 -8.89 -7.82
C LYS A 93 -7.99 -7.93 -7.01
N VAL A 94 -7.81 -6.63 -7.16
CA VAL A 94 -8.64 -5.61 -6.48
C VAL A 94 -10.11 -5.78 -6.83
N ARG A 95 -10.45 -5.92 -8.12
CA ARG A 95 -11.84 -6.12 -8.57
C ARG A 95 -12.45 -7.40 -7.98
N SER A 96 -11.66 -8.49 -7.88
CA SER A 96 -12.09 -9.73 -7.25
C SER A 96 -12.38 -9.54 -5.76
N MET A 97 -11.53 -8.83 -5.03
CA MET A 97 -11.73 -8.54 -3.61
C MET A 97 -12.98 -7.69 -3.36
N ILE A 98 -13.24 -6.67 -4.21
CA ILE A 98 -14.48 -5.86 -4.14
C ILE A 98 -15.70 -6.76 -4.37
N LYS A 99 -15.69 -7.58 -5.43
CA LYS A 99 -16.79 -8.50 -5.75
C LYS A 99 -17.05 -9.50 -4.61
N ALA A 100 -15.98 -9.95 -3.96
CA ALA A 100 -16.04 -10.85 -2.81
C ALA A 100 -16.31 -10.15 -1.48
N LYS A 101 -16.51 -8.81 -1.47
CA LYS A 101 -16.69 -7.99 -0.27
C LYS A 101 -15.56 -8.12 0.76
N LYS A 102 -14.34 -8.47 0.31
CA LYS A 102 -13.13 -8.52 1.15
C LYS A 102 -12.58 -7.14 1.49
N ILE A 103 -12.97 -6.12 0.71
CA ILE A 103 -12.71 -4.71 0.96
C ILE A 103 -14.00 -3.94 0.68
N SER A 104 -14.35 -2.99 1.56
CA SER A 104 -15.46 -2.06 1.37
C SER A 104 -14.88 -0.72 0.95
N LEU A 105 -15.16 -0.29 -0.27
CA LEU A 105 -14.64 0.98 -0.81
C LEU A 105 -15.72 2.04 -0.97
N PHE A 106 -16.95 1.62 -1.27
CA PHE A 106 -18.08 2.49 -1.52
C PHE A 106 -19.31 1.94 -0.81
N GLU A 107 -20.06 2.81 -0.15
CA GLU A 107 -21.43 2.50 0.22
C GLU A 107 -22.33 2.92 -0.94
N HIS A 108 -23.07 1.95 -1.50
CA HIS A 108 -24.12 2.27 -2.47
C HIS A 108 -25.43 2.43 -1.69
N HIS A 109 -25.89 3.67 -1.57
CA HIS A 109 -27.24 4.00 -1.11
C HIS A 109 -28.25 3.87 -2.24
#